data_AF-A0A803QL58-F1
#
_entry.id   AF-A0A803QL58-F1
#
_cell.length_a   1.000
_cell.length_b   1.000
_cell.length_c   1.000
_cell.angle_alpha   90.00
_cell.angle_beta   90.00
_cell.angle_gamma   90.00
#
_symmetry.space_group_name_H-M   'P 1'
#
loop_
_entity.id
_entity.type
_entity.pdbx_description
1 polymer ?
#
loop_
_entity_poly.entity_id
_entity_poly.type
_entity_poly.pdbx_seq_one_letter_code
_entity_poly.pdbx_strand_id
1 'polypeptide(L)'
;MSTHNPEAYTPKGFSIGPFHYNEPHLQTTQKIKMRYMDELISSCFPDTDRKSKLKDLIAAVSEVKDEAWQCYEGSFDMIINMDEFVKLLVLDGCFLIEFFRKHMNMELQKSNDPIFEANNYMMSFLNNDLILLENQIPWLVLDCLFQKIMSPEEIVELPLITLVTDFFSDWWFSTQVENNFEEVHKCETKHILDLLRNSLILPSTIAKQKPTPIVNWKMMTATSLQEAGIKLKKAKNGTTTSILDIKFKNGILEIPQLSLHGVTETLFENLICLEQCLFSYNEVITSYMIFLNHLIDSAEDMEILVNNDIMEKYMEMDDATIFFNRISNGTICQHYYIDIVDDINKYCGRRWPRYRRVLKRDYFKHPWALISVLVAVTLLILAFLQTVFSIIK
;
A
#
# COMPACT_ATOMS: atom_id res chain seq x y z
N MET A 1 -3.28 -18.08 -4.75
CA MET A 1 -2.44 -17.09 -4.03
C MET A 1 -1.64 -17.77 -2.92
N SER A 2 -0.72 -17.07 -2.26
CA SER A 2 0.24 -17.61 -1.27
C SER A 2 -0.40 -18.58 -0.27
N THR A 3 0.12 -19.81 -0.19
CA THR A 3 -0.36 -20.86 0.73
C THR A 3 -0.08 -20.55 2.21
N HIS A 4 0.62 -19.45 2.50
CA HIS A 4 1.10 -19.12 3.84
C HIS A 4 0.16 -18.20 4.63
N ASN A 5 -0.79 -17.50 3.99
CA ASN A 5 -1.79 -16.68 4.68
C ASN A 5 -3.10 -16.53 3.88
N PRO A 6 -3.95 -17.57 3.80
CA PRO A 6 -5.22 -17.50 3.04
C PRO A 6 -6.16 -16.40 3.55
N GLU A 7 -6.13 -16.12 4.86
CA GLU A 7 -6.98 -15.10 5.50
C GLU A 7 -6.72 -13.67 5.01
N ALA A 8 -5.57 -13.40 4.39
CA ALA A 8 -5.24 -12.09 3.80
C ALA A 8 -5.96 -11.80 2.48
N TYR A 9 -6.60 -12.81 1.88
CA TYR A 9 -7.26 -12.71 0.58
C TYR A 9 -8.77 -12.96 0.66
N THR A 10 -9.28 -13.38 1.82
CA THR A 10 -10.70 -13.72 2.00
C THR A 10 -11.47 -12.57 2.66
N PRO A 11 -12.58 -12.10 2.07
CA PRO A 11 -13.39 -11.03 2.65
C PRO A 11 -14.08 -11.45 3.94
N LYS A 12 -14.21 -10.50 4.85
CA LYS A 12 -14.73 -10.71 6.21
C LYS A 12 -16.17 -10.21 6.37
N GLY A 13 -16.61 -9.25 5.58
CA GLY A 13 -17.96 -8.67 5.64
C GLY A 13 -18.67 -8.63 4.29
N PHE A 14 -18.06 -8.07 3.26
CA PHE A 14 -18.67 -7.80 1.96
C PHE A 14 -17.97 -8.57 0.85
N SER A 15 -18.66 -9.55 0.28
CA SER A 15 -18.25 -10.11 -1.02
C SER A 15 -18.59 -9.13 -2.14
N ILE A 16 -17.62 -8.88 -3.01
CA ILE A 16 -17.70 -8.02 -4.18
C ILE A 16 -17.18 -8.83 -5.36
N GLY A 17 -18.05 -9.02 -6.35
CA GLY A 17 -17.77 -9.87 -7.48
C GLY A 17 -17.95 -11.36 -7.18
N PRO A 18 -17.50 -12.22 -8.11
CA PRO A 18 -17.95 -13.61 -8.22
C PRO A 18 -17.28 -14.61 -7.25
N PHE A 19 -16.03 -14.41 -6.84
CA PHE A 19 -15.25 -15.44 -6.13
C PHE A 19 -15.85 -15.81 -4.75
N HIS A 20 -16.29 -14.82 -3.99
CA HIS A 20 -16.77 -15.00 -2.60
C HIS A 20 -18.30 -14.86 -2.48
N TYR A 21 -19.03 -14.86 -3.60
CA TYR A 21 -20.47 -14.56 -3.60
C TYR A 21 -21.30 -15.54 -2.76
N ASN A 22 -21.00 -16.85 -2.84
CA ASN A 22 -21.79 -17.91 -2.22
C ASN A 22 -21.33 -18.30 -0.81
N GLU A 23 -20.40 -17.54 -0.22
CA GLU A 23 -19.91 -17.86 1.12
C GLU A 23 -20.98 -17.59 2.19
N PRO A 24 -21.35 -18.59 3.02
CA PRO A 24 -22.47 -18.46 3.95
C PRO A 24 -22.35 -17.30 4.94
N HIS A 25 -21.14 -16.97 5.40
CA HIS A 25 -20.93 -15.87 6.36
C HIS A 25 -21.12 -14.48 5.74
N LEU A 26 -21.07 -14.36 4.41
CA LEU A 26 -21.20 -13.09 3.68
C LEU A 26 -22.62 -12.83 3.15
N GLN A 27 -23.57 -13.74 3.38
CA GLN A 27 -24.95 -13.58 2.93
C GLN A 27 -25.68 -12.42 3.63
N THR A 28 -25.29 -12.11 4.87
CA THR A 28 -25.95 -11.06 5.67
C THR A 28 -25.79 -9.68 5.05
N THR A 29 -24.64 -9.39 4.45
CA THR A 29 -24.34 -8.09 3.83
C THR A 29 -24.96 -7.94 2.43
N GLN A 30 -25.44 -9.01 1.80
CA GLN A 30 -26.20 -8.93 0.55
C GLN A 30 -27.46 -8.06 0.68
N LYS A 31 -28.13 -8.11 1.84
CA LYS A 31 -29.29 -7.25 2.13
C LYS A 31 -28.92 -5.78 2.20
N ILE A 32 -27.71 -5.46 2.69
CA ILE A 32 -27.18 -4.10 2.73
C ILE A 32 -26.91 -3.62 1.31
N LYS A 33 -26.27 -4.44 0.47
CA LYS A 33 -26.04 -4.13 -0.95
C LYS A 33 -27.35 -3.86 -1.70
N MET A 34 -28.38 -4.69 -1.48
CA MET A 34 -29.71 -4.49 -2.07
C MET A 34 -30.35 -3.17 -1.61
N ARG A 35 -30.25 -2.84 -0.32
CA ARG A 35 -30.73 -1.56 0.22
C ARG A 35 -30.04 -0.37 -0.45
N TYR A 36 -28.73 -0.42 -0.61
CA TYR A 36 -27.95 0.65 -1.26
C TYR A 36 -28.32 0.81 -2.73
N MET A 37 -28.47 -0.29 -3.48
CA MET A 37 -28.95 -0.25 -4.86
C MET A 37 -30.36 0.36 -4.97
N ASP A 38 -31.27 -0.01 -4.07
CA ASP A 38 -32.63 0.57 -4.03
C ASP A 38 -32.59 2.07 -3.72
N GLU A 39 -31.72 2.51 -2.81
CA GLU A 39 -31.53 3.92 -2.46
C GLU A 39 -30.91 4.72 -3.61
N LEU A 40 -29.94 4.14 -4.33
CA LEU A 40 -29.36 4.72 -5.54
C LEU A 40 -30.41 4.96 -6.61
N ILE A 41 -31.19 3.93 -6.94
CA ILE A 41 -32.22 4.02 -7.98
C ILE A 41 -33.29 5.04 -7.56
N SER A 42 -33.72 5.01 -6.29
CA SER A 42 -34.75 5.93 -5.80
C SER A 42 -34.30 7.39 -5.77
N SER A 43 -33.01 7.64 -5.50
CA SER A 43 -32.46 9.00 -5.45
C SER A 43 -32.17 9.57 -6.84
N CYS A 44 -31.55 8.79 -7.72
CA CYS A 44 -31.19 9.23 -9.08
C CYS A 44 -32.38 9.21 -10.05
N PHE A 45 -33.40 8.36 -9.82
CA PHE A 45 -34.53 8.17 -10.74
C PHE A 45 -35.88 8.17 -10.00
N PRO A 46 -36.26 9.26 -9.33
CA PRO A 46 -37.46 9.31 -8.48
C PRO A 46 -38.77 9.06 -9.24
N ASP A 47 -38.83 9.46 -10.51
CA ASP A 47 -40.03 9.36 -11.36
C ASP A 47 -40.07 8.10 -12.23
N THR A 48 -39.08 7.20 -12.10
CA THR A 48 -38.98 5.99 -12.93
C THR A 48 -39.44 4.75 -12.16
N ASP A 49 -40.13 3.82 -12.84
CA ASP A 49 -40.39 2.50 -12.25
C ASP A 49 -39.08 1.78 -11.95
N ARG A 50 -38.88 1.41 -10.68
CA ARG A 50 -37.66 0.76 -10.18
C ARG A 50 -37.32 -0.52 -10.93
N LYS A 51 -38.33 -1.33 -11.28
CA LYS A 51 -38.10 -2.58 -12.02
C LYS A 51 -37.67 -2.29 -13.45
N SER A 52 -38.23 -1.26 -14.08
CA SER A 52 -37.78 -0.80 -15.39
C SER A 52 -36.32 -0.37 -15.34
N LYS A 53 -35.96 0.51 -14.41
CA LYS A 53 -34.57 1.00 -14.32
C LYS A 53 -33.59 -0.13 -14.04
N LEU A 54 -33.93 -1.07 -13.15
CA LEU A 54 -33.09 -2.24 -12.90
C LEU A 54 -32.89 -3.11 -14.16
N LYS A 55 -33.92 -3.27 -14.99
CA LYS A 55 -33.78 -3.98 -16.28
C LYS A 55 -32.85 -3.23 -17.22
N ASP A 56 -32.90 -1.91 -17.25
CA ASP A 56 -32.01 -1.10 -18.08
C ASP A 56 -30.54 -1.24 -17.64
N LEU A 57 -30.28 -1.27 -16.32
CA LEU A 57 -28.94 -1.49 -15.77
C LEU A 57 -28.44 -2.91 -16.07
N ILE A 58 -29.29 -3.93 -15.93
CA ILE A 58 -28.98 -5.31 -16.32
C ILE A 58 -28.67 -5.40 -17.81
N ALA A 59 -29.44 -4.73 -18.66
CA ALA A 59 -29.19 -4.70 -20.10
C ALA A 59 -27.84 -4.05 -20.41
N ALA A 60 -27.51 -2.93 -19.77
CA ALA A 60 -26.22 -2.26 -19.95
C ALA A 60 -25.03 -3.15 -19.55
N VAL A 61 -25.06 -3.77 -18.37
CA VAL A 61 -23.98 -4.69 -17.95
C VAL A 61 -23.93 -5.94 -18.83
N SER A 62 -25.07 -6.38 -19.38
CA SER A 62 -25.10 -7.49 -20.34
C SER A 62 -24.33 -7.22 -21.63
N GLU A 63 -24.18 -5.95 -22.03
CA GLU A 63 -23.41 -5.56 -23.22
C GLU A 63 -21.90 -5.77 -23.01
N VAL A 64 -21.41 -5.62 -21.78
CA VAL A 64 -19.98 -5.74 -21.41
C VAL A 64 -19.64 -7.04 -20.67
N LYS A 65 -20.60 -7.96 -20.55
CA LYS A 65 -20.47 -9.16 -19.69
C LYS A 65 -19.33 -10.09 -20.12
N ASP A 66 -19.06 -10.22 -21.41
CA ASP A 66 -18.05 -11.16 -21.92
C ASP A 66 -16.64 -10.62 -21.64
N GLU A 67 -16.45 -9.30 -21.77
CA GLU A 67 -15.22 -8.60 -21.38
C GLU A 67 -15.02 -8.66 -19.87
N ALA A 68 -16.07 -8.39 -19.09
CA ALA A 68 -16.03 -8.51 -17.63
C ALA A 68 -15.72 -9.94 -17.17
N TRP A 69 -16.25 -10.96 -17.85
CA TRP A 69 -15.97 -12.37 -17.56
C TRP A 69 -14.49 -12.70 -17.80
N GLN A 70 -13.89 -12.18 -18.87
CA GLN A 70 -12.48 -12.40 -19.19
C GLN A 70 -11.50 -11.73 -18.21
N CYS A 71 -11.95 -10.75 -17.41
CA CYS A 71 -11.13 -10.16 -16.35
C CYS A 71 -10.83 -11.13 -15.20
N TYR A 72 -11.54 -12.24 -15.13
CA TYR A 72 -11.40 -13.22 -14.06
C TYR A 72 -10.65 -14.46 -14.53
N GLU A 73 -9.60 -14.84 -13.79
CA GLU A 73 -8.84 -16.07 -14.04
C GLU A 73 -9.42 -17.23 -13.21
N GLY A 74 -9.88 -18.30 -13.88
CA GLY A 74 -10.38 -19.52 -13.22
C GLY A 74 -11.81 -19.90 -13.60
N SER A 75 -12.24 -21.11 -13.19
CA SER A 75 -13.64 -21.53 -13.29
C SER A 75 -14.39 -21.15 -12.03
N PHE A 76 -15.45 -20.36 -12.17
CA PHE A 76 -16.41 -20.13 -11.10
C PHE A 76 -17.36 -21.32 -11.02
N ASP A 77 -16.93 -22.41 -10.41
CA ASP A 77 -17.78 -23.60 -10.20
C ASP A 77 -19.08 -23.27 -9.43
N MET A 78 -19.17 -22.06 -8.85
CA MET A 78 -20.28 -21.56 -8.05
C MET A 78 -21.27 -20.63 -8.78
N ILE A 79 -20.96 -20.09 -9.96
CA ILE A 79 -21.91 -19.26 -10.73
C ILE A 79 -22.64 -20.14 -11.74
N ILE A 80 -23.96 -20.19 -11.61
CA ILE A 80 -24.78 -21.17 -12.32
C ILE A 80 -24.90 -20.80 -13.82
N ASN A 81 -24.92 -19.50 -14.14
CA ASN A 81 -25.02 -19.01 -15.52
C ASN A 81 -24.64 -17.51 -15.63
N MET A 82 -24.50 -17.04 -16.87
CA MET A 82 -24.17 -15.64 -17.19
C MET A 82 -25.23 -14.62 -16.71
N ASP A 83 -26.50 -14.98 -16.62
CA ASP A 83 -27.53 -14.03 -16.17
C ASP A 83 -27.40 -13.74 -14.66
N GLU A 84 -27.03 -14.75 -13.86
CA GLU A 84 -26.69 -14.57 -12.46
C GLU A 84 -25.42 -13.75 -12.28
N PHE A 85 -24.39 -14.00 -13.10
CA PHE A 85 -23.17 -13.20 -13.13
C PHE A 85 -23.48 -11.71 -13.38
N VAL A 86 -24.29 -11.39 -14.40
CA VAL A 86 -24.67 -9.99 -14.68
C VAL A 86 -25.43 -9.38 -13.50
N LYS A 87 -26.39 -10.10 -12.90
CA LYS A 87 -27.16 -9.57 -11.76
C LYS A 87 -26.27 -9.30 -10.55
N LEU A 88 -25.29 -10.16 -10.30
CA LEU A 88 -24.29 -9.99 -9.25
C LEU A 88 -23.48 -8.72 -9.49
N LEU A 89 -22.95 -8.56 -10.69
CA LEU A 89 -22.18 -7.38 -11.09
C LEU A 89 -22.99 -6.09 -10.98
N VAL A 90 -24.27 -6.09 -11.37
CA VAL A 90 -25.17 -4.93 -11.22
C VAL A 90 -25.37 -4.59 -9.74
N LEU A 91 -25.67 -5.58 -8.90
CA LEU A 91 -25.88 -5.37 -7.48
C LEU A 91 -24.64 -4.76 -6.81
N ASP A 92 -23.47 -5.36 -7.06
CA ASP A 92 -22.22 -4.97 -6.44
C ASP A 92 -21.73 -3.63 -6.96
N GLY A 93 -21.85 -3.39 -8.27
CA GLY A 93 -21.50 -2.10 -8.86
C GLY A 93 -22.40 -0.97 -8.38
N CYS A 94 -23.72 -1.18 -8.30
CA CYS A 94 -24.64 -0.18 -7.75
C CYS A 94 -24.36 0.09 -6.26
N PHE A 95 -24.10 -0.97 -5.48
CA PHE A 95 -23.72 -0.82 -4.08
C PHE A 95 -22.48 0.05 -3.92
N LEU A 96 -21.42 -0.21 -4.69
CA LEU A 96 -20.16 0.54 -4.62
C LEU A 96 -20.35 2.00 -5.05
N ILE A 97 -21.06 2.25 -6.16
CA ILE A 97 -21.33 3.61 -6.63
C ILE A 97 -22.06 4.41 -5.55
N GLU A 98 -23.12 3.85 -4.96
CA GLU A 98 -23.86 4.56 -3.90
C GLU A 98 -23.04 4.74 -2.63
N PHE A 99 -22.23 3.75 -2.28
CA PHE A 99 -21.33 3.84 -1.14
C PHE A 99 -20.35 5.01 -1.29
N PHE A 100 -19.66 5.13 -2.42
CA PHE A 100 -18.73 6.24 -2.63
C PHE A 100 -19.44 7.59 -2.75
N ARG A 101 -20.65 7.64 -3.35
CA ARG A 101 -21.48 8.86 -3.37
C ARG A 101 -21.85 9.33 -1.97
N LYS A 102 -22.24 8.41 -1.09
CA LYS A 102 -22.56 8.70 0.31
C LYS A 102 -21.35 9.11 1.13
N HIS A 103 -20.18 8.54 0.86
CA HIS A 103 -18.92 8.99 1.48
C HIS A 103 -18.67 10.46 1.14
N MET A 104 -18.70 10.80 -0.15
CA MET A 104 -18.44 12.15 -0.64
C MET A 104 -19.51 13.17 -0.20
N ASN A 105 -20.77 12.75 -0.16
CA ASN A 105 -21.89 13.62 0.23
C ASN A 105 -22.61 13.07 1.47
N MET A 106 -22.26 13.64 2.63
CA MET A 106 -22.87 13.30 3.92
C MET A 106 -24.40 13.50 3.97
N GLU A 107 -24.99 14.33 3.10
CA GLU A 107 -26.46 14.52 3.06
C GLU A 107 -27.19 13.27 2.56
N LEU A 108 -26.50 12.40 1.82
CA LEU A 108 -27.05 11.11 1.37
C LEU A 108 -27.03 10.05 2.49
N GLN A 109 -26.30 10.28 3.58
CA GLN A 109 -26.21 9.37 4.72
C GLN A 109 -27.46 9.54 5.61
N LYS A 110 -28.34 8.53 5.58
CA LYS A 110 -29.53 8.50 6.46
C LYS A 110 -29.12 8.17 7.90
N SER A 111 -29.93 8.59 8.87
CA SER A 111 -29.68 8.38 10.31
C SER A 111 -29.63 6.90 10.77
N ASN A 112 -29.96 5.95 9.89
CA ASN A 112 -29.92 4.51 10.13
C ASN A 112 -29.14 3.78 9.02
N ASP A 113 -28.15 4.45 8.44
CA ASP A 113 -27.29 3.84 7.43
C ASP A 113 -26.42 2.76 8.08
N PRO A 114 -26.48 1.50 7.61
CA PRO A 114 -25.80 0.39 8.25
C PRO A 114 -24.27 0.47 8.18
N ILE A 115 -23.70 1.29 7.30
CA ILE A 115 -22.23 1.38 7.12
C ILE A 115 -21.70 2.65 7.77
N PHE A 116 -22.37 3.79 7.59
CA PHE A 116 -21.91 5.09 8.09
C PHE A 116 -22.36 5.41 9.53
N GLU A 117 -23.19 4.57 10.16
CA GLU A 117 -23.56 4.74 11.57
C GLU A 117 -22.33 4.54 12.49
N ALA A 118 -22.04 5.56 13.31
CA ALA A 118 -20.79 5.71 14.08
C ALA A 118 -20.42 4.56 15.04
N ASN A 119 -21.37 3.66 15.35
CA ASN A 119 -21.16 2.53 16.26
C ASN A 119 -21.00 1.18 15.54
N ASN A 120 -20.84 1.16 14.21
CA ASN A 120 -20.79 -0.08 13.45
C ASN A 120 -19.39 -0.43 12.91
N TYR A 121 -18.98 -1.69 13.09
CA TYR A 121 -17.72 -2.25 12.55
C TYR A 121 -17.78 -2.50 11.03
N MET A 122 -18.93 -2.27 10.39
CA MET A 122 -19.15 -2.51 8.96
C MET A 122 -18.20 -1.72 8.07
N MET A 123 -17.93 -0.45 8.39
CA MET A 123 -16.97 0.36 7.64
C MET A 123 -15.59 -0.30 7.65
N SER A 124 -15.10 -0.73 8.81
CA SER A 124 -13.79 -1.39 8.92
C SER A 124 -13.71 -2.70 8.14
N PHE A 125 -14.77 -3.49 8.09
CA PHE A 125 -14.81 -4.68 7.23
C PHE A 125 -14.79 -4.31 5.75
N LEU A 126 -15.66 -3.39 5.33
CA LEU A 126 -15.74 -2.96 3.94
C LEU A 126 -14.40 -2.42 3.44
N ASN A 127 -13.69 -1.63 4.23
CA ASN A 127 -12.41 -1.04 3.82
C ASN A 127 -11.35 -2.10 3.53
N ASN A 128 -11.28 -3.14 4.37
CA ASN A 128 -10.39 -4.27 4.15
C ASN A 128 -10.85 -5.09 2.94
N ASP A 129 -12.16 -5.30 2.79
CA ASP A 129 -12.70 -6.14 1.73
C ASP A 129 -12.59 -5.49 0.33
N LEU A 130 -12.59 -4.15 0.25
CA LEU A 130 -12.46 -3.39 -1.00
C LEU A 130 -11.05 -3.47 -1.62
N ILE A 131 -10.03 -3.82 -0.84
CA ILE A 131 -8.63 -3.87 -1.26
C ILE A 131 -8.13 -5.28 -1.57
N LEU A 132 -8.99 -6.31 -1.43
CA LEU A 132 -8.61 -7.69 -1.69
C LEU A 132 -8.66 -8.00 -3.18
N LEU A 133 -7.60 -8.60 -3.73
CA LEU A 133 -7.47 -8.91 -5.15
C LEU A 133 -8.56 -9.89 -5.65
N GLU A 134 -8.91 -10.90 -4.85
CA GLU A 134 -9.97 -11.87 -5.17
C GLU A 134 -11.40 -11.34 -4.89
N ASN A 135 -11.53 -10.10 -4.40
CA ASN A 135 -12.82 -9.48 -4.06
C ASN A 135 -13.06 -8.20 -4.88
N GLN A 136 -12.85 -8.28 -6.20
CA GLN A 136 -12.91 -7.14 -7.10
C GLN A 136 -14.01 -7.27 -8.16
N ILE A 137 -14.45 -6.12 -8.63
CA ILE A 137 -15.29 -5.95 -9.82
C ILE A 137 -14.50 -5.22 -10.92
N PRO A 138 -14.60 -5.65 -12.19
CA PRO A 138 -13.96 -4.94 -13.29
C PRO A 138 -14.42 -3.49 -13.36
N TRP A 139 -13.46 -2.58 -13.54
CA TRP A 139 -13.72 -1.14 -13.64
C TRP A 139 -14.66 -0.81 -14.79
N LEU A 140 -14.55 -1.53 -15.92
CA LEU A 140 -15.47 -1.44 -17.06
C LEU A 140 -16.95 -1.53 -16.64
N VAL A 141 -17.27 -2.42 -15.70
CA VAL A 141 -18.64 -2.60 -15.20
C VAL A 141 -19.06 -1.41 -14.36
N LEU A 142 -18.18 -0.91 -13.49
CA LEU A 142 -18.44 0.27 -12.67
C LEU A 142 -18.65 1.50 -13.56
N ASP A 143 -17.81 1.70 -14.57
CA ASP A 143 -17.91 2.82 -15.50
C ASP A 143 -19.19 2.73 -16.35
N CYS A 144 -19.51 1.55 -16.87
CA CYS A 144 -20.76 1.27 -17.57
C CYS A 144 -22.00 1.64 -16.72
N LEU A 145 -22.04 1.19 -15.46
CA LEU A 145 -23.13 1.51 -14.55
C LEU A 145 -23.17 3.00 -14.21
N PHE A 146 -22.02 3.60 -13.90
CA PHE A 146 -21.92 5.01 -13.53
C PHE A 146 -22.44 5.92 -14.66
N GLN A 147 -22.09 5.65 -15.91
CA GLN A 147 -22.58 6.37 -17.09
C GLN A 147 -24.11 6.21 -17.31
N LYS A 148 -24.73 5.14 -16.83
CA LYS A 148 -26.19 4.93 -16.90
C LYS A 148 -26.95 5.55 -15.73
N ILE A 149 -26.24 5.88 -14.65
CA ILE A 149 -26.79 6.34 -13.38
C ILE A 149 -26.67 7.86 -13.26
N MET A 150 -25.52 8.41 -13.63
CA MET A 150 -25.19 9.83 -13.48
C MET A 150 -25.47 10.59 -14.78
N SER A 151 -25.85 11.86 -14.67
CA SER A 151 -25.95 12.76 -15.82
C SER A 151 -24.57 13.15 -16.37
N PRO A 152 -24.45 13.53 -17.65
CA PRO A 152 -23.17 14.00 -18.22
C PRO A 152 -22.54 15.14 -17.42
N GLU A 153 -23.35 16.06 -16.90
CA GLU A 153 -22.90 17.17 -16.07
C GLU A 153 -22.30 16.68 -14.75
N GLU A 154 -23.00 15.78 -14.04
CA GLU A 154 -22.50 15.18 -12.79
C GLU A 154 -21.22 14.38 -13.00
N ILE A 155 -21.09 13.66 -14.12
CA ILE A 155 -19.88 12.87 -14.44
C ILE A 155 -18.67 13.79 -14.63
N VAL A 156 -18.86 14.94 -15.28
CA VAL A 156 -17.79 15.93 -15.48
C VAL A 156 -17.40 16.58 -14.16
N GLU A 157 -18.36 16.91 -13.31
CA GLU A 157 -18.11 17.53 -12.01
C GLU A 157 -17.46 16.55 -11.02
N LEU A 158 -17.91 15.30 -11.02
CA LEU A 158 -17.49 14.30 -10.03
C LEU A 158 -17.33 12.91 -10.66
N PRO A 159 -16.22 12.66 -11.37
CA PRO A 159 -15.93 11.37 -11.99
C PRO A 159 -15.89 10.23 -10.95
N LEU A 160 -16.26 9.01 -11.38
CA LEU A 160 -16.23 7.82 -10.51
C LEU A 160 -14.87 7.62 -9.84
N ILE A 161 -13.78 7.77 -10.59
CA ILE A 161 -12.43 7.64 -10.06
C ILE A 161 -12.16 8.65 -8.93
N THR A 162 -12.69 9.88 -9.02
CA THR A 162 -12.57 10.89 -7.95
C THR A 162 -13.28 10.44 -6.69
N LEU A 163 -14.50 9.90 -6.81
CA LEU A 163 -15.26 9.33 -5.68
C LEU A 163 -14.48 8.22 -4.96
N VAL A 164 -13.88 7.30 -5.74
CA VAL A 164 -13.10 6.18 -5.19
C VAL A 164 -11.82 6.70 -4.54
N THR A 165 -11.09 7.60 -5.21
CA THR A 165 -9.82 8.12 -4.69
C THR A 165 -9.99 8.98 -3.45
N ASP A 166 -11.07 9.76 -3.37
CA ASP A 166 -11.39 10.59 -2.20
C ASP A 166 -11.58 9.72 -0.95
N PHE A 167 -12.41 8.67 -1.08
CA PHE A 167 -12.63 7.69 -0.02
C PHE A 167 -11.34 7.04 0.49
N PHE A 168 -10.49 6.55 -0.41
CA PHE A 168 -9.22 5.96 -0.01
C PHE A 168 -8.23 7.01 0.49
N SER A 169 -8.38 8.27 0.08
CA SER A 169 -7.49 9.31 0.56
C SER A 169 -7.67 9.59 2.05
N ASP A 170 -8.92 9.62 2.50
CA ASP A 170 -9.30 9.77 3.92
C ASP A 170 -8.86 8.58 4.78
N TRP A 171 -8.83 7.38 4.21
CA TRP A 171 -8.54 6.14 4.92
C TRP A 171 -7.06 5.73 4.92
N TRP A 172 -6.32 6.07 3.87
CA TRP A 172 -4.95 5.58 3.65
C TRP A 172 -3.88 6.55 4.15
N PHE A 173 -4.10 7.85 4.00
CA PHE A 173 -3.03 8.84 4.10
C PHE A 173 -3.10 9.67 5.38
N SER A 174 -2.71 9.05 6.50
CA SER A 174 -2.01 9.82 7.55
C SER A 174 -0.64 10.34 7.06
N THR A 175 -0.21 9.98 5.85
CA THR A 175 1.04 10.42 5.21
C THR A 175 0.79 11.58 4.24
N GLN A 176 1.49 12.69 4.49
CA GLN A 176 1.32 14.01 3.83
C GLN A 176 1.89 14.05 2.40
N VAL A 177 1.54 13.08 1.55
CA VAL A 177 1.92 13.05 0.14
C VAL A 177 0.74 13.55 -0.68
N GLU A 178 0.93 14.65 -1.40
CA GLU A 178 -0.08 15.20 -2.32
C GLU A 178 -0.34 14.20 -3.44
N ASN A 179 -1.50 13.55 -3.40
CA ASN A 179 -1.90 12.62 -4.44
C ASN A 179 -2.18 13.40 -5.73
N ASN A 180 -1.37 13.15 -6.76
CA ASN A 180 -1.64 13.68 -8.09
C ASN A 180 -2.59 12.73 -8.84
N PHE A 181 -3.88 12.75 -8.47
CA PHE A 181 -4.89 11.93 -9.12
C PHE A 181 -5.09 12.30 -10.60
N GLU A 182 -4.65 13.48 -11.06
CA GLU A 182 -4.73 13.91 -12.47
C GLU A 182 -4.04 12.95 -13.45
N GLU A 183 -2.93 12.33 -13.04
CA GLU A 183 -2.24 11.33 -13.87
C GLU A 183 -3.00 10.00 -13.88
N VAL A 184 -3.64 9.65 -12.76
CA VAL A 184 -4.39 8.39 -12.61
C VAL A 184 -5.62 8.37 -13.52
N HIS A 185 -6.27 9.52 -13.74
CA HIS A 185 -7.38 9.67 -14.70
C HIS A 185 -7.03 9.29 -16.15
N LYS A 186 -5.74 9.22 -16.50
CA LYS A 186 -5.28 8.93 -17.88
C LYS A 186 -4.91 7.46 -18.09
N CYS A 187 -4.90 6.66 -17.03
CA CYS A 187 -4.55 5.25 -17.09
C CYS A 187 -5.79 4.37 -17.19
N GLU A 188 -5.68 3.31 -17.99
CA GLU A 188 -6.68 2.25 -18.03
C GLU A 188 -6.68 1.53 -16.68
N THR A 189 -7.73 1.76 -15.89
CA THR A 189 -7.93 1.13 -14.58
C THR A 189 -8.64 -0.19 -14.78
N LYS A 190 -8.12 -1.29 -14.21
CA LYS A 190 -8.78 -2.60 -14.31
C LYS A 190 -9.81 -2.86 -13.23
N HIS A 191 -9.56 -2.41 -12.00
CA HIS A 191 -10.43 -2.52 -10.83
C HIS A 191 -9.91 -1.60 -9.70
N ILE A 192 -10.58 -1.57 -8.54
CA ILE A 192 -10.25 -0.65 -7.43
C ILE A 192 -8.81 -0.86 -6.92
N LEU A 193 -8.38 -2.10 -6.67
CA LEU A 193 -7.01 -2.35 -6.21
C LEU A 193 -5.94 -1.90 -7.24
N ASP A 194 -6.23 -2.02 -8.54
CA ASP A 194 -5.36 -1.53 -9.61
C ASP A 194 -5.30 0.02 -9.65
N LEU A 195 -6.43 0.67 -9.35
CA LEU A 195 -6.47 2.12 -9.18
C LEU A 195 -5.55 2.58 -8.05
N LEU A 196 -5.61 1.91 -6.89
CA LEU A 196 -4.76 2.20 -5.73
C LEU A 196 -3.28 1.94 -6.03
N ARG A 197 -3.01 0.89 -6.79
CA ARG A 197 -1.66 0.62 -7.29
C ARG A 197 -1.14 1.79 -8.13
N ASN A 198 -1.94 2.25 -9.09
CA ASN A 198 -1.58 3.33 -9.99
C ASN A 198 -1.41 4.66 -9.24
N SER A 199 -2.21 4.93 -8.21
CA SER A 199 -2.05 6.15 -7.39
C SER A 199 -0.73 6.18 -6.62
N LEU A 200 -0.14 5.03 -6.28
CA LEU A 200 1.18 4.98 -5.64
C LEU A 200 2.33 5.10 -6.65
N ILE A 201 2.17 4.49 -7.83
CA ILE A 201 3.24 4.34 -8.82
C ILE A 201 3.40 5.57 -9.72
N LEU A 202 2.31 6.12 -10.26
CA LEU A 202 2.39 7.21 -11.26
C LEU A 202 3.14 8.45 -10.74
N PRO A 203 2.89 8.91 -9.50
CA PRO A 203 3.63 10.05 -8.95
C PRO A 203 5.10 9.73 -8.65
N SER A 204 5.49 8.44 -8.55
CA SER A 204 6.82 8.05 -8.11
C SER A 204 7.91 8.36 -9.14
N THR A 205 8.98 8.98 -8.66
CA THR A 205 10.20 9.17 -9.42
C THR A 205 11.01 7.88 -9.58
N ILE A 206 10.88 6.95 -8.65
CA ILE A 206 11.49 5.61 -8.71
C ILE A 206 10.83 4.77 -9.80
N ALA A 207 9.49 4.78 -9.88
CA ALA A 207 8.75 4.04 -10.89
C ALA A 207 9.09 4.43 -12.34
N LYS A 208 9.59 5.65 -12.55
CA LYS A 208 10.00 6.18 -13.86
C LYS A 208 11.38 5.69 -14.30
N GLN A 209 12.12 5.01 -13.41
CA GLN A 209 13.45 4.47 -13.69
C GLN A 209 13.34 3.14 -14.43
N LYS A 210 14.39 2.81 -15.20
CA LYS A 210 14.46 1.48 -15.82
C LYS A 210 14.78 0.45 -14.74
N PRO A 211 13.98 -0.60 -14.58
CA PRO A 211 14.32 -1.68 -13.68
C PRO A 211 15.64 -2.31 -14.10
N THR A 212 16.41 -2.77 -13.12
CA THR A 212 17.52 -3.69 -13.38
C THR A 212 17.04 -5.14 -13.32
N PRO A 213 17.68 -6.05 -14.08
CA PRO A 213 17.37 -7.47 -14.06
C PRO A 213 17.42 -8.05 -12.65
N ILE A 214 16.82 -9.23 -12.48
CA ILE A 214 16.84 -9.98 -11.23
C ILE A 214 18.29 -10.31 -10.87
N VAL A 215 18.85 -9.61 -9.89
CA VAL A 215 20.19 -9.84 -9.32
C VAL A 215 20.03 -9.89 -7.81
N ASN A 216 20.77 -10.78 -7.14
CA ASN A 216 20.79 -10.81 -5.68
C ASN A 216 21.55 -9.58 -5.16
N TRP A 217 20.82 -8.51 -4.86
CA TRP A 217 21.36 -7.31 -4.24
C TRP A 217 21.47 -7.46 -2.72
N LYS A 218 22.69 -7.32 -2.19
CA LYS A 218 22.94 -7.40 -0.75
C LYS A 218 22.86 -6.01 -0.15
N MET A 219 21.82 -5.79 0.65
CA MET A 219 21.62 -4.57 1.42
C MET A 219 21.93 -4.80 2.91
N MET A 220 22.26 -3.73 3.64
CA MET A 220 22.54 -3.73 5.08
C MET A 220 21.30 -3.32 5.87
N THR A 221 21.14 -3.90 7.07
CA THR A 221 20.07 -3.57 8.04
C THR A 221 20.18 -2.14 8.57
N ALA A 222 19.10 -1.61 9.15
CA ALA A 222 19.08 -0.26 9.72
C ALA A 222 20.17 -0.04 10.77
N THR A 223 20.38 -1.00 11.67
CA THR A 223 21.44 -0.99 12.68
C THR A 223 22.81 -0.91 12.03
N SER A 224 23.03 -1.76 11.04
CA SER A 224 24.27 -1.84 10.27
C SER A 224 24.60 -0.54 9.55
N LEU A 225 23.59 0.13 8.98
CA LEU A 225 23.73 1.43 8.33
C LEU A 225 24.08 2.52 9.34
N GLN A 226 23.39 2.55 10.49
CA GLN A 226 23.66 3.52 11.56
C GLN A 226 25.07 3.36 12.16
N GLU A 227 25.55 2.11 12.31
CA GLU A 227 26.92 1.82 12.72
C GLU A 227 27.97 2.29 11.70
N ALA A 228 27.67 2.19 10.39
CA ALA A 228 28.50 2.76 9.32
C ALA A 228 28.45 4.30 9.26
N GLY A 229 27.60 4.94 10.07
CA GLY A 229 27.47 6.39 10.13
C GLY A 229 26.51 6.97 9.09
N ILE A 230 25.66 6.14 8.48
CA ILE A 230 24.51 6.61 7.70
C ILE A 230 23.43 7.09 8.67
N LYS A 231 22.80 8.22 8.35
CA LYS A 231 21.65 8.76 9.10
C LYS A 231 20.37 8.39 8.36
N LEU A 232 19.50 7.63 9.01
CA LEU A 232 18.15 7.39 8.53
C LEU A 232 17.28 8.59 8.92
N LYS A 233 16.45 9.09 8.01
CA LYS A 233 15.55 10.21 8.27
C LYS A 233 14.22 10.02 7.55
N LYS A 234 13.14 10.46 8.20
CA LYS A 234 11.87 10.72 7.52
C LYS A 234 12.07 11.75 6.38
N ALA A 235 11.52 11.45 5.20
CA ALA A 235 11.47 12.40 4.09
C ALA A 235 10.60 13.60 4.45
N LYS A 236 11.01 14.81 4.04
CA LYS A 236 10.25 16.03 4.35
C LYS A 236 9.01 16.14 3.47
N ASN A 237 7.93 16.68 4.02
CA ASN A 237 6.71 16.96 3.26
C ASN A 237 7.02 17.81 2.01
N GLY A 238 6.37 17.48 0.90
CA GLY A 238 6.57 18.14 -0.39
C GLY A 238 7.93 17.87 -1.04
N THR A 239 8.81 17.06 -0.45
CA THR A 239 10.07 16.64 -1.09
C THR A 239 9.98 15.31 -1.83
N THR A 240 8.92 14.55 -1.62
CA THR A 240 8.61 13.26 -2.25
C THR A 240 7.19 13.30 -2.79
N THR A 241 6.97 12.73 -3.97
CA THR A 241 5.66 12.71 -4.64
C THR A 241 4.96 11.38 -4.46
N SER A 242 5.65 10.36 -3.94
CA SER A 242 5.09 9.06 -3.57
C SER A 242 5.78 8.50 -2.32
N ILE A 243 5.08 7.63 -1.58
CA ILE A 243 5.67 6.82 -0.49
C ILE A 243 6.82 5.93 -0.97
N LEU A 244 6.87 5.66 -2.28
CA LEU A 244 7.88 4.84 -2.94
C LEU A 244 9.21 5.60 -3.13
N ASP A 245 9.23 6.93 -2.95
CA ASP A 245 10.40 7.76 -3.29
C ASP A 245 11.46 7.81 -2.18
N ILE A 246 12.34 6.82 -2.17
CA ILE A 246 13.50 6.77 -1.27
C ILE A 246 14.69 7.51 -1.88
N LYS A 247 15.42 8.27 -1.06
CA LYS A 247 16.58 9.06 -1.52
C LYS A 247 17.79 8.81 -0.65
N PHE A 248 18.95 8.60 -1.28
CA PHE A 248 20.22 8.55 -0.58
C PHE A 248 21.16 9.65 -1.07
N LYS A 249 21.63 10.49 -0.15
CA LYS A 249 22.59 11.56 -0.47
C LYS A 249 23.50 11.84 0.70
N ASN A 250 24.82 11.83 0.45
CA ASN A 250 25.85 12.24 1.41
C ASN A 250 25.75 11.54 2.79
N GLY A 251 25.45 10.24 2.80
CA GLY A 251 25.32 9.46 4.03
C GLY A 251 24.00 9.68 4.78
N ILE A 252 23.00 10.29 4.14
CA ILE A 252 21.63 10.42 4.64
C ILE A 252 20.74 9.55 3.75
N LEU A 253 20.00 8.63 4.36
CA LEU A 253 18.94 7.86 3.72
C LEU A 253 17.60 8.45 4.16
N GLU A 254 16.93 9.12 3.23
CA GLU A 254 15.61 9.72 3.43
C GLU A 254 14.54 8.75 2.92
N ILE A 255 13.62 8.37 3.80
CA ILE A 255 12.54 7.41 3.51
C ILE A 255 11.20 8.09 3.85
N PRO A 256 10.21 8.10 2.95
CA PRO A 256 8.86 8.53 3.28
C PRO A 256 8.32 7.77 4.50
N GLN A 257 7.54 8.47 5.33
CA GLN A 257 6.94 7.82 6.49
C GLN A 257 5.93 6.76 6.03
N LEU A 258 5.94 5.60 6.66
CA LEU A 258 4.96 4.54 6.44
C LEU A 258 4.23 4.22 7.74
N SER A 259 2.91 4.15 7.65
CA SER A 259 2.03 3.78 8.76
C SER A 259 1.62 2.31 8.62
N LEU A 260 2.22 1.43 9.42
CA LEU A 260 1.93 -0.01 9.38
C LEU A 260 0.84 -0.35 10.38
N HIS A 261 -0.35 -0.66 9.88
CA HIS A 261 -1.49 -1.19 10.62
C HIS A 261 -2.14 -2.30 9.77
N GLY A 262 -3.09 -3.06 10.32
CA GLY A 262 -3.63 -4.27 9.68
C GLY A 262 -4.19 -4.07 8.25
N VAL A 263 -4.76 -2.89 7.96
CA VAL A 263 -5.23 -2.52 6.61
C VAL A 263 -4.05 -2.31 5.66
N THR A 264 -3.02 -1.57 6.08
CA THR A 264 -1.77 -1.38 5.32
C THR A 264 -1.10 -2.71 4.98
N GLU A 265 -1.02 -3.64 5.95
CA GLU A 265 -0.48 -4.97 5.72
C GLU A 265 -1.25 -5.70 4.61
N THR A 266 -2.58 -5.72 4.73
CA THR A 266 -3.48 -6.37 3.77
C THR A 266 -3.33 -5.78 2.37
N LEU A 267 -3.22 -4.46 2.23
CA LEU A 267 -3.04 -3.84 0.91
C LEU A 267 -1.71 -4.24 0.29
N PHE A 268 -0.58 -4.12 1.01
CA PHE A 268 0.71 -4.45 0.41
C PHE A 268 0.78 -5.93 0.01
N GLU A 269 0.20 -6.85 0.77
CA GLU A 269 0.08 -8.25 0.37
C GLU A 269 -0.71 -8.42 -0.93
N ASN A 270 -1.86 -7.74 -1.06
CA ASN A 270 -2.71 -7.80 -2.25
C ASN A 270 -2.09 -7.07 -3.47
N LEU A 271 -1.39 -5.96 -3.26
CA LEU A 271 -0.67 -5.23 -4.32
C LEU A 271 0.52 -6.04 -4.84
N ILE A 272 1.28 -6.69 -3.96
CA ILE A 272 2.36 -7.59 -4.37
C ILE A 272 1.78 -8.77 -5.14
N CYS A 273 0.69 -9.36 -4.67
CA CYS A 273 0.02 -10.43 -5.41
C CYS A 273 -0.43 -9.96 -6.80
N LEU A 274 -0.98 -8.75 -6.91
CA LEU A 274 -1.38 -8.15 -8.19
C LEU A 274 -0.19 -8.00 -9.15
N GLU A 275 0.95 -7.51 -8.66
CA GLU A 275 2.18 -7.39 -9.46
C GLU A 275 2.73 -8.76 -9.90
N GLN A 276 2.70 -9.76 -9.02
CA GLN A 276 3.23 -11.10 -9.30
C GLN A 276 2.32 -11.92 -10.23
N CYS A 277 1.01 -11.70 -10.20
CA CYS A 277 0.04 -12.39 -11.07
C CYS A 277 0.05 -11.84 -12.51
N LEU A 278 0.37 -10.56 -12.70
CA LEU A 278 0.25 -9.90 -14.00
C LEU A 278 1.62 -9.59 -14.61
N PHE A 279 2.08 -10.43 -15.54
CA PHE A 279 3.37 -10.24 -16.24
C PHE A 279 3.57 -8.87 -16.93
N SER A 280 2.48 -8.18 -17.26
CA SER A 280 2.53 -6.83 -17.84
C SER A 280 2.89 -5.73 -16.84
N TYR A 281 2.86 -6.02 -15.54
CA TYR A 281 3.02 -5.00 -14.49
C TYR A 281 4.48 -4.84 -14.10
N ASN A 282 4.86 -3.60 -13.77
CA ASN A 282 6.15 -3.34 -13.16
C ASN A 282 6.13 -3.69 -11.67
N GLU A 283 7.16 -4.35 -11.16
CA GLU A 283 7.17 -4.84 -9.78
C GLU A 283 7.69 -3.79 -8.78
N VAL A 284 7.25 -2.53 -8.90
CA VAL A 284 7.80 -1.41 -8.12
C VAL A 284 7.45 -1.54 -6.64
N ILE A 285 6.20 -1.90 -6.32
CA ILE A 285 5.74 -2.05 -4.94
C ILE A 285 6.42 -3.26 -4.30
N THR A 286 6.55 -4.35 -5.05
CA THR A 286 7.31 -5.53 -4.63
C THR A 286 8.76 -5.18 -4.33
N SER A 287 9.42 -4.44 -5.23
CA SER A 287 10.81 -3.99 -5.04
C SER A 287 10.97 -3.07 -3.83
N TYR A 288 10.00 -2.19 -3.57
CA TYR A 288 9.94 -1.33 -2.40
C TYR A 288 9.82 -2.12 -1.10
N MET A 289 8.91 -3.09 -1.04
CA MET A 289 8.72 -3.91 0.14
C MET A 289 9.93 -4.81 0.42
N ILE A 290 10.61 -5.31 -0.62
CA ILE A 290 11.89 -6.01 -0.48
C ILE A 290 12.98 -5.06 0.04
N PHE A 291 13.05 -3.81 -0.42
CA PHE A 291 14.00 -2.82 0.12
C PHE A 291 13.78 -2.61 1.62
N LEU A 292 12.53 -2.41 2.06
CA LEU A 292 12.19 -2.25 3.47
C LEU A 292 12.51 -3.50 4.29
N ASN A 293 12.22 -4.69 3.77
CA ASN A 293 12.55 -5.95 4.43
C ASN A 293 14.05 -6.08 4.71
N HIS A 294 14.93 -5.68 3.77
CA HIS A 294 16.37 -5.70 4.01
C HIS A 294 16.83 -4.73 5.11
N LEU A 295 16.09 -3.64 5.33
CA LEU A 295 16.36 -2.71 6.43
C LEU A 295 15.96 -3.31 7.78
N ILE A 296 14.92 -4.15 7.81
CA ILE A 296 14.23 -4.62 9.01
C ILE A 296 14.45 -6.13 9.20
N ASP A 297 15.62 -6.50 9.72
CA ASP A 297 15.96 -7.90 10.03
C ASP A 297 15.57 -8.28 11.47
N SER A 298 15.48 -7.28 12.36
CA SER A 298 15.24 -7.48 13.80
C SER A 298 14.36 -6.38 14.40
N ALA A 299 13.86 -6.62 15.61
CA ALA A 299 13.13 -5.61 16.39
C ALA A 299 13.97 -4.34 16.67
N GLU A 300 15.30 -4.47 16.82
CA GLU A 300 16.22 -3.33 16.97
C GLU A 300 16.22 -2.46 15.70
N ASP A 301 16.20 -3.09 14.52
CA ASP A 301 16.14 -2.35 13.25
C ASP A 301 14.80 -1.61 13.10
N MET A 302 13.69 -2.25 13.49
CA MET A 302 12.37 -1.61 13.48
C MET A 302 12.31 -0.44 14.46
N GLU A 303 12.88 -0.59 15.66
CA GLU A 303 12.98 0.47 16.66
C GLU A 303 13.77 1.68 16.13
N ILE A 304 14.84 1.46 15.35
CA ILE A 304 15.58 2.55 14.70
C ILE A 304 14.68 3.33 13.74
N LEU A 305 13.86 2.65 12.93
CA LEU A 305 12.97 3.34 11.99
C LEU A 305 11.87 4.14 12.71
N VAL A 306 11.30 3.58 13.78
CA VAL A 306 10.31 4.26 14.62
C VAL A 306 10.93 5.49 15.31
N ASN A 307 12.13 5.37 15.88
CA ASN A 307 12.83 6.48 16.54
C ASN A 307 13.25 7.60 15.58
N ASN A 308 13.21 7.38 14.27
CA ASN A 308 13.51 8.39 13.24
C ASN A 308 12.24 8.85 12.49
N ASP A 309 11.06 8.55 13.02
CA ASP A 309 9.73 8.87 12.45
C ASP A 309 9.53 8.33 11.01
N ILE A 310 10.28 7.29 10.62
CA ILE A 310 10.12 6.64 9.31
C ILE A 310 8.96 5.63 9.36
N MET A 311 8.77 4.98 10.50
CA MET A 311 7.67 4.05 10.74
C MET A 311 6.84 4.54 11.91
N GLU A 312 5.51 4.51 11.80
CA GLU A 312 4.64 4.78 12.94
C GLU A 312 4.42 3.51 13.76
N LYS A 313 4.42 3.65 15.09
CA LYS A 313 4.24 2.52 16.01
C LYS A 313 2.75 2.23 16.23
N TYR A 314 2.22 1.25 15.50
CA TYR A 314 0.86 0.72 15.72
C TYR A 314 0.83 -0.78 16.02
N MET A 315 1.97 -1.46 15.96
CA MET A 315 2.10 -2.87 16.26
C MET A 315 3.36 -3.13 17.08
N GLU A 316 3.46 -4.35 17.64
CA GLU A 316 4.68 -4.79 18.30
C GLU A 316 5.80 -5.00 17.28
N MET A 317 7.05 -4.72 17.70
CA MET A 317 8.19 -4.72 16.78
C MET A 317 8.44 -6.11 16.17
N ASP A 318 8.22 -7.17 16.95
CA ASP A 318 8.38 -8.54 16.49
C ASP A 318 7.34 -8.88 15.41
N ASP A 319 6.09 -8.47 15.57
CA ASP A 319 5.03 -8.70 14.58
C ASP A 319 5.35 -8.01 13.24
N ALA A 320 5.91 -6.80 13.28
CA ALA A 320 6.35 -6.09 12.08
C ALA A 320 7.45 -6.86 11.34
N THR A 321 8.41 -7.43 12.06
CA THR A 321 9.48 -8.24 11.43
C THR A 321 8.92 -9.52 10.81
N ILE A 322 7.92 -10.16 11.43
CA ILE A 322 7.25 -11.34 10.88
C ILE A 322 6.54 -10.98 9.57
N PHE A 323 5.86 -9.84 9.53
CA PHE A 323 5.18 -9.33 8.33
C PHE A 323 6.14 -9.12 7.16
N PHE A 324 7.24 -8.37 7.35
CA PHE A 324 8.20 -8.12 6.27
C PHE A 324 8.88 -9.41 5.78
N ASN A 325 9.26 -10.30 6.70
CA ASN A 325 9.84 -11.59 6.36
C ASN A 325 8.85 -12.47 5.58
N ARG A 326 7.55 -12.42 5.93
CA ARG A 326 6.49 -13.12 5.19
C ARG A 326 6.37 -12.61 3.76
N ILE A 327 6.41 -11.29 3.56
CA ILE A 327 6.32 -10.65 2.24
C ILE A 327 7.52 -10.97 1.35
N SER A 328 8.72 -10.99 1.91
CA SER A 328 9.94 -11.21 1.13
C SER A 328 10.17 -12.69 0.77
N ASN A 329 9.61 -13.61 1.55
CA ASN A 329 9.85 -15.03 1.35
C ASN A 329 9.20 -15.54 0.05
N GLY A 330 10.04 -15.99 -0.89
CA GLY A 330 9.60 -16.54 -2.18
C GLY A 330 9.29 -15.48 -3.25
N THR A 331 9.47 -14.20 -2.93
CA THR A 331 9.19 -13.09 -3.85
C THR A 331 10.45 -12.73 -4.63
N ILE A 332 10.40 -12.82 -5.97
CA ILE A 332 11.49 -12.46 -6.87
C ILE A 332 10.98 -11.36 -7.78
N CYS A 333 11.66 -10.22 -7.83
CA CYS A 333 11.24 -9.11 -8.67
C CYS A 333 12.41 -8.39 -9.36
N GLN A 334 12.06 -7.57 -10.35
CA GLN A 334 12.94 -6.54 -10.89
C GLN A 334 13.30 -5.49 -9.83
N HIS A 335 14.51 -4.92 -9.91
CA HIS A 335 15.00 -4.01 -8.88
C HIS A 335 14.90 -2.55 -9.32
N TYR A 336 14.09 -1.78 -8.61
CA TYR A 336 13.90 -0.34 -8.80
C TYR A 336 14.76 0.53 -7.88
N TYR A 337 15.33 -0.07 -6.83
CA TYR A 337 16.10 0.65 -5.80
C TYR A 337 17.60 0.30 -5.84
N ILE A 338 18.06 -0.44 -6.86
CA ILE A 338 19.44 -0.95 -6.91
C ILE A 338 20.48 0.17 -6.87
N ASP A 339 20.23 1.28 -7.58
CA ASP A 339 21.16 2.40 -7.65
C ASP A 339 21.37 3.03 -6.27
N ILE A 340 20.29 3.09 -5.48
CA ILE A 340 20.33 3.57 -4.09
C ILE A 340 21.15 2.61 -3.22
N VAL A 341 20.96 1.31 -3.38
CA VAL A 341 21.72 0.29 -2.63
C VAL A 341 23.19 0.29 -3.02
N ASP A 342 23.52 0.45 -4.29
CA ASP A 342 24.89 0.56 -4.77
C ASP A 342 25.59 1.81 -4.21
N ASP A 343 24.90 2.94 -4.17
CA ASP A 343 25.42 4.17 -3.56
C ASP A 343 25.63 4.02 -2.05
N ILE A 344 24.71 3.35 -1.34
CA ILE A 344 24.84 2.99 0.08
C ILE A 344 26.07 2.09 0.29
N ASN A 345 26.19 1.03 -0.49
CA ASN A 345 27.28 0.06 -0.41
C ASN A 345 28.63 0.74 -0.69
N LYS A 346 28.69 1.63 -1.69
CA LYS A 346 29.87 2.44 -2.01
C LYS A 346 30.22 3.41 -0.89
N TYR A 347 29.23 4.02 -0.23
CA TYR A 347 29.47 4.87 0.93
C TYR A 347 30.06 4.07 2.11
N CYS A 348 29.44 2.94 2.45
CA CYS A 348 29.89 2.06 3.54
C CYS A 348 31.26 1.41 3.27
N GLY A 349 31.60 1.18 2.00
CA GLY A 349 32.92 0.67 1.57
C GLY A 349 34.08 1.65 1.77
N ARG A 350 33.80 2.94 2.02
CA ARG A 350 34.84 3.94 2.31
C ARG A 350 35.57 3.61 3.62
N ARG A 351 36.86 3.97 3.69
CA ARG A 351 37.72 3.69 4.86
C ARG A 351 37.07 4.15 6.19
N TRP A 352 36.61 5.40 6.27
CA TRP A 352 36.09 5.97 7.50
C TRP A 352 34.79 5.31 8.01
N PRO A 353 33.71 5.18 7.22
CA PRO A 353 32.53 4.38 7.58
C PRO A 353 32.85 2.95 8.04
N ARG A 354 33.78 2.28 7.34
CA ARG A 354 34.20 0.93 7.70
C ARG A 354 34.89 0.87 9.08
N TYR A 355 35.84 1.78 9.34
CA TYR A 355 36.50 1.85 10.66
C TYR A 355 35.53 2.27 11.76
N ARG A 356 34.61 3.21 11.50
CA ARG A 356 33.58 3.65 12.45
C ARG A 356 32.70 2.48 12.90
N ARG A 357 32.29 1.61 11.96
CA ARG A 357 31.49 0.42 12.26
C ARG A 357 32.24 -0.56 13.18
N VAL A 358 33.51 -0.85 12.85
CA VAL A 358 34.38 -1.71 13.69
C VAL A 358 34.53 -1.11 15.09
N LEU A 359 34.80 0.19 15.20
CA LEU A 359 34.91 0.88 16.48
C LEU A 359 33.60 0.80 17.29
N LYS A 360 32.45 1.03 16.67
CA LYS A 360 31.14 0.97 17.35
C LYS A 360 30.82 -0.44 17.84
N ARG A 361 31.03 -1.44 17.00
CA ARG A 361 30.76 -2.85 17.33
C ARG A 361 31.70 -3.38 18.42
N ASP A 362 33.01 -3.16 18.29
CA ASP A 362 34.02 -3.85 19.10
C ASP A 362 34.37 -3.09 20.39
N TYR A 363 34.25 -1.76 20.40
CA TYR A 363 34.69 -0.93 21.53
C TYR A 363 33.55 -0.20 22.24
N PHE A 364 32.57 0.32 21.52
CA PHE A 364 31.51 1.13 22.14
C PHE A 364 30.32 0.31 22.68
N LYS A 365 30.24 -1.00 22.42
CA LYS A 365 29.26 -1.91 23.05
C LYS A 365 29.67 -2.39 24.46
N HIS A 366 30.96 -2.26 24.82
CA HIS A 366 31.48 -2.71 26.12
C HIS A 366 32.02 -1.53 26.95
N PRO A 367 31.45 -1.24 28.14
CA PRO A 367 31.87 -0.12 28.98
C PRO A 367 33.39 -0.11 29.28
N TRP A 368 33.97 -1.29 29.48
CA TRP A 368 35.40 -1.45 29.73
C TRP A 368 36.28 -1.13 28.52
N ALA A 369 35.82 -1.44 27.31
CA ALA A 369 36.55 -1.12 26.10
C ALA A 369 36.53 0.40 25.85
N LEU A 370 35.41 1.07 26.13
CA LEU A 370 35.32 2.53 26.13
C LEU A 370 36.29 3.19 27.12
N ILE A 371 36.30 2.72 28.37
CA ILE A 371 37.24 3.21 29.39
C ILE A 371 38.68 3.01 28.94
N SER A 372 39.01 1.85 28.37
CA SER A 372 40.34 1.54 27.87
C SER A 372 40.76 2.50 26.75
N VAL A 373 39.85 2.83 25.82
CA VAL A 373 40.09 3.82 24.76
C VAL A 373 40.31 5.22 25.34
N LEU A 374 39.48 5.65 26.31
CA LEU A 374 39.63 6.96 26.95
C LEU A 374 40.97 7.09 27.69
N VAL A 375 41.37 6.04 28.43
CA VAL A 375 42.67 5.99 29.10
C VAL A 375 43.80 6.06 28.08
N ALA A 376 43.73 5.29 27.00
CA ALA A 376 44.75 5.30 25.94
C ALA A 376 44.88 6.68 25.27
N VAL A 377 43.76 7.34 24.95
CA VAL A 377 43.76 8.71 24.38
C VAL A 377 44.35 9.72 25.37
N THR A 378 43.97 9.63 26.64
CA THR A 378 44.49 10.53 27.69
C THR A 378 46.00 10.37 27.85
N LEU A 379 46.50 9.12 27.89
CA LEU A 379 47.93 8.82 27.94
C LEU A 379 48.68 9.34 26.71
N LEU A 380 48.09 9.21 25.51
CA LEU A 380 48.65 9.75 24.27
C LEU A 380 48.78 11.28 24.31
N ILE A 381 47.75 11.98 24.80
CA ILE A 381 47.77 13.45 24.94
C ILE A 381 48.85 13.86 25.95
N LEU A 382 48.93 13.19 27.10
CA LEU A 382 49.95 13.47 28.11
C LEU A 382 51.37 13.23 27.58
N ALA A 383 51.59 12.12 26.87
CA ALA A 383 52.89 11.81 26.25
C ALA A 383 53.28 12.84 25.19
N PHE A 384 52.32 13.27 24.35
CA PHE A 384 52.54 14.33 23.37
C PHE A 384 52.93 15.65 24.04
N LEU A 385 52.16 16.08 25.05
CA LEU A 385 52.46 17.30 25.82
C LEU A 385 53.83 17.22 26.48
N GLN A 386 54.16 16.09 27.12
CA GLN A 386 55.47 15.87 27.75
C GLN A 386 56.61 15.98 26.73
N THR A 387 56.42 15.44 25.52
CA THR A 387 57.41 15.52 24.44
C THR A 387 57.59 16.97 23.98
N VAL A 388 56.50 17.72 23.79
CA VAL A 388 56.54 19.14 23.42
C VAL A 388 57.24 19.97 24.49
N PHE A 389 56.89 19.80 25.76
CA PHE A 389 57.55 20.50 26.87
C PHE A 389 59.04 20.14 27.01
N SER A 390 59.43 18.91 26.67
CA SER A 390 60.84 18.48 26.71
C SER A 390 61.68 19.02 25.54
N ILE A 391 61.04 19.47 24.46
CA ILE A 391 61.72 20.09 23.30
C ILE A 391 61.81 21.61 23.46
N ILE A 392 60.82 22.24 24.10
CA ILE A 392 60.77 23.69 24.33
C ILE A 392 61.69 24.13 25.48
N LYS A 393 62.04 23.20 26.38
CA LYS A 393 62.95 23.41 27.51
C LYS A 393 64.35 22.92 27.16
#